data_AF-A0A1Q8LH10-F1
#
_entry.id   AF-A0A1Q8LH10-F1
#
_cell.length_a   1.000
_cell.length_b   1.000
_cell.length_c   1.000
_cell.angle_alpha   90.00
_cell.angle_beta   90.00
_cell.angle_gamma   90.00
#
_symmetry.space_group_name_H-M   'P 1'
#
loop_
_entity.id
_entity.type
_entity.pdbx_description
1 polymer ?
#
loop_
_entity_poly.entity_id
_entity_poly.type
_entity_poly.pdbx_seq_one_letter_code
_entity_poly.pdbx_strand_id
1 'polypeptide(L)'
;MELCLDGDDRVWLMLHSGSRGIGNILANLHIEKAKVLPHNQELPDRDLAVFLAGTPQMDAYRADLHWAQEYARLNRRVMIEL
;
A
#
# COMPACT_ATOMS: atom_id res chain seq x y z
N MET A 1 -8.99 15.69 5.49
CA MET A 1 -8.55 16.97 4.92
C MET A 1 -8.38 17.93 6.06
N GLU A 2 -7.30 18.69 6.06
CA GLU A 2 -6.96 19.60 7.13
C GLU A 2 -6.49 20.92 6.52
N LEU A 3 -6.99 22.04 7.04
CA LEU A 3 -6.50 23.37 6.70
C LEU A 3 -5.43 23.76 7.70
N CYS A 4 -4.27 24.17 7.19
CA CYS A 4 -3.10 24.50 8.00
C CYS A 4 -2.60 25.90 7.63
N LEU A 5 -1.94 26.57 8.58
CA LEU A 5 -1.16 27.78 8.32
C LEU A 5 0.33 27.43 8.35
N ASP A 6 1.11 28.02 7.45
CA ASP A 6 2.57 27.99 7.57
C ASP A 6 3.10 29.18 8.41
N GLY A 7 4.42 29.28 8.54
CA GLY A 7 5.06 30.34 9.33
C GLY A 7 4.95 31.76 8.74
N ASP A 8 4.46 31.89 7.50
CA ASP A 8 4.23 33.17 6.80
C ASP A 8 2.72 33.49 6.70
N ASP A 9 1.87 32.85 7.52
CA ASP A 9 0.40 32.96 7.49
C ASP A 9 -0.25 32.53 6.15
N ARG A 10 0.42 31.70 5.33
CA ARG A 10 -0.21 31.14 4.12
C ARG A 10 -1.09 29.95 4.48
N VAL A 11 -2.23 29.86 3.82
CA VAL A 11 -3.18 28.76 3.99
C VAL A 11 -2.78 27.58 3.09
N TRP A 12 -2.67 26.40 3.68
CA TRP A 12 -2.40 25.12 3.04
C TRP A 12 -3.53 24.12 3.27
N LEU A 13 -3.75 23.24 2.30
CA LEU A 13 -4.63 22.08 2.44
C LEU A 13 -3.79 20.81 2.51
N MET A 14 -3.77 20.14 3.67
CA MET A 14 -3.15 18.84 3.83
C MET A 14 -4.18 17.72 3.60
N LEU A 15 -3.84 16.80 2.70
CA LEU A 15 -4.67 15.64 2.37
C LEU A 15 -3.96 14.34 2.74
N HIS A 16 -4.40 13.73 3.84
CA HIS A 16 -3.99 12.38 4.23
C HIS A 16 -5.11 11.37 3.86
N SER A 17 -4.93 10.64 2.76
CA SER A 17 -5.81 9.52 2.37
C SER A 17 -5.03 8.47 1.56
N GLY A 18 -5.27 7.19 1.87
CA GLY A 18 -4.66 6.03 1.21
C GLY A 18 -5.62 5.30 0.27
N SER A 19 -5.39 4.00 0.09
CA SER A 19 -6.16 3.12 -0.79
C SER A 19 -7.50 2.65 -0.20
N ARG A 20 -8.11 3.40 0.74
CA ARG A 20 -9.47 3.18 1.27
C ARG A 20 -9.80 1.72 1.67
N GLY A 21 -8.80 0.96 2.14
CA GLY A 21 -8.95 -0.42 2.60
C GLY A 21 -8.65 -1.50 1.55
N ILE A 22 -8.80 -1.23 0.24
CA ILE A 22 -8.53 -2.25 -0.78
C ILE A 22 -7.05 -2.66 -0.81
N GLY A 23 -6.13 -1.72 -0.58
CA GLY A 23 -4.71 -2.05 -0.45
C GLY A 23 -4.41 -2.96 0.74
N ASN A 24 -5.14 -2.82 1.86
CA ASN A 24 -4.99 -3.71 3.01
C ASN A 24 -5.49 -5.13 2.71
N ILE A 25 -6.61 -5.25 1.98
CA ILE A 25 -7.13 -6.56 1.56
C ILE A 25 -6.13 -7.28 0.66
N LEU A 26 -5.60 -6.58 -0.35
CA LEU A 26 -4.60 -7.13 -1.27
C LEU A 26 -3.31 -7.52 -0.53
N ALA A 27 -2.83 -6.67 0.39
CA ALA A 27 -1.64 -6.95 1.19
C ALA A 27 -1.82 -8.22 2.03
N ASN A 28 -2.95 -8.35 2.75
CA ASN A 28 -3.22 -9.54 3.56
C ASN A 28 -3.29 -10.82 2.72
N LEU A 29 -3.91 -10.77 1.53
CA LEU A 29 -3.94 -11.90 0.61
C LEU A 29 -2.52 -12.37 0.22
N HIS A 30 -1.62 -11.41 -0.05
CA HIS A 30 -0.23 -11.72 -0.40
C HIS A 30 0.59 -12.19 0.80
N ILE A 31 0.39 -11.61 1.99
CA ILE A 31 1.05 -12.04 3.23
C ILE A 31 0.72 -13.51 3.54
N GLU A 32 -0.56 -13.90 3.48
CA GLU A 32 -0.97 -15.27 3.76
C GLU A 32 -0.41 -16.25 2.72
N LYS A 33 -0.30 -15.84 1.45
CA LYS A 33 0.39 -16.62 0.41
C LYS A 33 1.89 -16.75 0.68
N ALA A 34 2.56 -15.68 1.10
CA ALA A 34 4.00 -15.70 1.38
C ALA A 34 4.34 -16.63 2.55
N LYS A 35 3.52 -16.59 3.61
CA LYS A 35 3.70 -17.43 4.81
C LYS A 35 3.81 -18.91 4.46
N VAL A 36 3.00 -19.44 3.54
CA VAL A 36 3.01 -20.88 3.23
C VAL A 36 4.11 -21.34 2.26
N LEU A 37 4.98 -20.44 1.78
CA LEU A 37 6.03 -20.82 0.83
C LEU A 37 7.15 -21.62 1.49
N PRO A 38 7.73 -22.63 0.81
CA PRO A 38 8.75 -23.50 1.39
C PRO A 38 9.96 -22.76 1.99
N HIS A 39 10.46 -21.72 1.32
CA HIS A 39 11.61 -20.94 1.78
C HIS A 39 11.32 -20.04 2.98
N ASN A 40 10.05 -19.89 3.38
CA ASN A 40 9.63 -19.08 4.53
C ASN A 40 9.28 -19.93 5.76
N GLN A 41 9.34 -21.27 5.69
CA GLN A 41 8.88 -22.14 6.79
C GLN A 41 9.76 -22.07 8.05
N GLU A 42 11.06 -21.76 7.88
CA GLU A 42 12.03 -21.73 8.98
C GLU A 42 12.30 -20.30 9.50
N LEU A 43 11.49 -19.32 9.10
CA LEU A 43 11.64 -17.95 9.59
C LEU A 43 11.37 -17.86 11.10
N PRO A 44 12.17 -17.09 11.85
CA PRO A 44 11.95 -16.89 13.28
C PRO A 44 10.64 -16.14 13.58
N ASP A 45 10.19 -15.31 12.63
CA ASP A 45 8.90 -14.64 12.66
C ASP A 45 8.20 -14.81 11.30
N ARG A 46 6.94 -15.21 11.33
CA ARG A 46 6.11 -15.49 10.15
C ARG A 46 5.70 -14.22 9.43
N ASP A 47 5.70 -13.07 10.11
CA ASP A 47 5.41 -11.78 9.50
C ASP A 47 6.61 -11.22 8.70
N LEU A 48 7.76 -11.91 8.74
CA LEU A 48 8.92 -11.63 7.87
C LEU A 48 8.90 -12.43 6.56
N ALA A 49 7.79 -13.10 6.22
CA ALA A 49 7.67 -13.88 5.00
C ALA A 49 7.84 -13.02 3.74
N VAL A 50 8.64 -13.50 2.78
CA VAL A 50 8.97 -12.76 1.55
C VAL A 50 8.60 -13.52 0.28
N PHE A 51 8.41 -12.77 -0.80
CA PHE A 51 8.54 -13.30 -2.15
C PHE A 51 9.96 -13.09 -2.67
N LEU A 52 10.47 -14.07 -3.42
CA LEU A 52 11.77 -13.94 -4.09
C LEU A 52 11.60 -13.21 -5.42
N ALA A 53 12.59 -12.41 -5.80
CA ALA A 53 12.59 -11.69 -7.08
C ALA A 53 12.52 -12.68 -8.27
N GLY A 54 11.84 -12.27 -9.35
CA GLY A 54 11.67 -13.09 -10.55
C GLY A 54 10.70 -14.26 -10.41
N THR A 55 9.91 -14.31 -9.33
CA THR A 55 8.87 -15.32 -9.13
C THR A 55 7.49 -14.81 -9.55
N PRO A 56 6.58 -15.68 -10.03
CA PRO A 56 5.21 -15.29 -10.35
C PRO A 56 4.47 -14.65 -9.17
N GLN A 57 4.77 -15.05 -7.93
CA GLN A 57 4.18 -14.48 -6.72
C GLN A 57 4.64 -13.04 -6.50
N MET A 58 5.94 -12.75 -6.70
CA MET A 58 6.45 -11.38 -6.64
C MET A 58 5.83 -10.51 -7.73
N ASP A 59 5.69 -11.02 -8.95
CA ASP A 59 5.08 -10.28 -10.05
C ASP A 59 3.60 -9.95 -9.77
N ALA A 60 2.84 -10.92 -9.24
CA ALA A 60 1.46 -10.71 -8.83
C ALA A 60 1.35 -9.68 -7.69
N TYR A 61 2.20 -9.79 -6.67
CA TYR A 61 2.24 -8.81 -5.57
C TYR A 61 2.54 -7.40 -6.08
N ARG A 62 3.54 -7.24 -6.95
CA ARG A 62 3.89 -5.94 -7.52
C ARG A 62 2.76 -5.36 -8.36
N ALA A 63 2.07 -6.17 -9.16
CA ALA A 63 0.93 -5.72 -9.94
C ALA A 63 -0.18 -5.14 -9.04
N ASP A 64 -0.55 -5.86 -7.98
CA ASP A 64 -1.58 -5.42 -7.03
C ASP A 64 -1.13 -4.20 -6.21
N LEU A 65 0.15 -4.12 -5.83
CA LEU A 65 0.74 -2.96 -5.15
C LEU A 65 0.64 -1.71 -6.03
N HIS A 66 1.06 -1.80 -7.30
CA HIS A 66 0.99 -0.68 -8.23
C HIS A 66 -0.45 -0.23 -8.46
N TRP A 67 -1.37 -1.17 -8.60
CA TRP A 67 -2.79 -0.86 -8.73
C TRP A 67 -3.32 -0.12 -7.49
N ALA A 68 -3.00 -0.59 -6.27
CA ALA A 68 -3.45 0.03 -5.03
C ALA A 68 -2.86 1.43 -4.83
N GLN A 69 -1.61 1.65 -5.24
CA GLN A 69 -0.97 2.97 -5.24
C GLN A 69 -1.65 3.92 -6.22
N GLU A 70 -1.96 3.45 -7.43
CA GLU A 70 -2.66 4.24 -8.43
C GLU A 70 -4.09 4.58 -7.97
N TYR A 71 -4.81 3.63 -7.39
CA TYR A 71 -6.11 3.87 -6.77
C TYR A 71 -6.01 4.96 -5.68
N ALA A 72 -5.02 4.88 -4.79
CA ALA A 72 -4.83 5.89 -3.74
C ALA A 72 -4.53 7.29 -4.33
N ARG A 73 -3.74 7.35 -5.40
CA ARG A 73 -3.43 8.59 -6.13
C ARG A 73 -4.69 9.18 -6.76
N LEU A 74 -5.48 8.37 -7.46
CA LEU A 74 -6.75 8.78 -8.07
C LEU A 74 -7.76 9.23 -7.02
N ASN A 75 -7.87 8.51 -5.89
CA ASN A 75 -8.72 8.91 -4.78
C ASN A 75 -8.34 10.31 -4.27
N ARG A 76 -7.04 10.58 -4.07
CA ARG A 76 -6.59 11.92 -3.65
C ARG A 76 -6.89 12.99 -4.70
N ARG A 77 -6.74 12.69 -5.99
CA ARG A 77 -7.07 13.62 -7.07
C ARG A 77 -8.57 13.98 -7.06
N VAL A 78 -9.45 12.98 -6.96
CA VAL A 78 -10.90 13.21 -6.88
C VAL A 78 -11.27 14.07 -5.66
N MET A 79 -10.61 13.87 -4.52
CA MET A 79 -10.87 14.69 -3.32
C MET A 79 -10.44 16.16 -3.47
N ILE A 80 -9.55 16.49 -4.41
CA ILE A 80 -9.15 17.88 -4.71
C ILE A 80 -10.07 18.51 -5.77
N GLU A 81 -10.61 17.68 -6.68
CA GLU A 81 -11.52 18.12 -7.74
C GLU A 81 -12.97 18.34 -7.24
N LEU A 82 -13.32 17.88 -6.04
CA LEU A 82 -14.60 18.05 -5.36
C LEU A 82 -14.60 19.26 -4.43
#